data_AF-A0A662G1H0-F1
#
_entry.id   AF-A0A662G1H0-F1
#
_cell.length_a   1.000
_cell.length_b   1.000
_cell.length_c   1.000
_cell.angle_alpha   90.00
_cell.angle_beta   90.00
_cell.angle_gamma   90.00
#
_symmetry.space_group_name_H-M   'P 1'
#
loop_
_entity.id
_entity.type
_entity.pdbx_description
1 polymer ?
#
loop_
_entity_poly.entity_id
_entity_poly.type
_entity_poly.pdbx_seq_one_letter_code
_entity_poly.pdbx_strand_id
1 'polypeptide(L)'
;MPLFVMVIRGNEILHFDKVSTVFFRDNYLELLGTIRNRYNKEYETMKKLMSTYGPVDPQVLLDELLELLDFVASMDKELPRAYFFAVLPKDFADAISLILGGASKIEIPFGNKVYRVVGGFRNPVLLEGKRVVRSLTEGEELTIGEVKFKVFSRSCYEALSGPLKSLVLASLLGIKFKGDITLTEDLQLYLVLGRMRFGTRGR
;
A
#
# COMPACT_ATOMS: atom_id res chain seq x y z
N MET A 1 -6.24 -1.35 -4.13
CA MET A 1 -5.71 -0.63 -5.30
C MET A 1 -4.56 0.26 -4.85
N PRO A 2 -3.73 0.81 -5.75
CA PRO A 2 -2.72 1.79 -5.35
C PRO A 2 -3.33 2.91 -4.50
N LEU A 3 -2.58 3.37 -3.50
CA LEU A 3 -2.98 4.43 -2.60
C LEU A 3 -2.24 5.71 -2.95
N PHE A 4 -2.99 6.80 -3.04
CA PHE A 4 -2.49 8.15 -3.25
C PHE A 4 -2.92 9.03 -2.09
N VAL A 5 -2.08 10.00 -1.73
CA VAL A 5 -2.37 11.00 -0.71
C VAL A 5 -2.64 12.34 -1.37
N MET A 6 -3.59 13.08 -0.82
CA MET A 6 -3.93 14.42 -1.26
C MET A 6 -3.89 15.36 -0.06
N VAL A 7 -3.35 16.56 -0.29
CA VAL A 7 -3.52 17.71 0.58
C VAL A 7 -4.59 18.58 -0.05
N ILE A 8 -5.69 18.78 0.66
CA ILE A 8 -6.87 19.49 0.15
C ILE A 8 -7.18 20.73 0.98
N ARG A 9 -7.70 21.78 0.36
CA ARG A 9 -8.26 22.94 1.07
C ARG A 9 -9.52 23.39 0.36
N GLY A 10 -10.67 23.13 0.98
CA GLY A 10 -11.95 23.22 0.27
C GLY A 10 -11.97 22.25 -0.90
N ASN A 11 -12.20 22.76 -2.12
CA ASN A 11 -12.24 21.96 -3.35
C ASN A 11 -10.90 21.93 -4.11
N GLU A 12 -9.86 22.56 -3.57
CA GLU A 12 -8.55 22.64 -4.22
C GLU A 12 -7.63 21.50 -3.77
N ILE A 13 -7.00 20.80 -4.72
CA ILE A 13 -5.93 19.83 -4.46
C ILE A 13 -4.60 20.57 -4.51
N LEU A 14 -4.00 20.80 -3.34
CA LEU A 14 -2.76 21.54 -3.18
C LEU A 14 -1.52 20.66 -3.42
N HIS A 15 -1.64 19.38 -3.06
CA HIS A 15 -0.61 18.39 -3.29
C HIS A 15 -1.24 17.02 -3.52
N PHE A 16 -0.59 16.21 -4.32
CA PHE A 16 -1.02 14.88 -4.68
C PHE A 16 0.21 14.01 -4.91
N ASP A 17 0.29 12.84 -4.26
CA ASP A 17 1.42 11.93 -4.48
C ASP A 17 1.08 10.47 -4.20
N LYS A 18 1.95 9.57 -4.65
CA LYS A 18 1.85 8.13 -4.44
C LYS A 18 2.29 7.75 -3.03
N VAL A 19 1.44 6.97 -2.34
CA VAL A 19 1.74 6.36 -1.05
C VAL A 19 2.26 4.94 -1.25
N SER A 20 1.48 4.10 -1.95
CA SER A 20 1.84 2.67 -2.13
C SER A 20 1.18 2.08 -3.37
N THR A 21 1.93 1.30 -4.14
CA THR A 21 1.41 0.51 -5.27
C THR A 21 1.33 -0.99 -4.96
N VAL A 22 2.04 -1.42 -3.91
CA VAL A 22 2.19 -2.84 -3.55
C VAL A 22 1.21 -3.23 -2.44
N PHE A 23 1.12 -2.40 -1.40
CA PHE A 23 0.27 -2.64 -0.24
C PHE A 23 -0.97 -1.77 -0.29
N PHE A 24 -2.11 -2.38 0.01
CA PHE A 24 -3.42 -1.73 0.00
C PHE A 24 -3.86 -1.40 1.42
N ARG A 25 -4.92 -0.59 1.53
CA ARG A 25 -5.47 -0.13 2.81
C ARG A 25 -5.59 -1.23 3.85
N ASP A 26 -6.18 -2.36 3.47
CA ASP A 26 -6.46 -3.46 4.39
C ASP A 26 -5.16 -4.04 4.99
N ASN A 27 -4.03 -3.93 4.29
CA ASN A 27 -2.73 -4.32 4.84
C ASN A 27 -2.28 -3.36 5.96
N TYR A 28 -2.47 -2.06 5.79
CA TYR A 28 -2.17 -1.09 6.85
C TYR A 28 -3.08 -1.31 8.06
N LEU A 29 -4.39 -1.49 7.85
CA LEU A 29 -5.33 -1.75 8.93
C LEU A 29 -5.02 -3.05 9.68
N GLU A 30 -4.61 -4.10 8.96
CA GLU A 30 -4.17 -5.36 9.57
C GLU A 30 -2.93 -5.18 10.44
N LEU A 31 -1.94 -4.42 9.96
CA LEU A 31 -0.76 -4.13 10.75
C LEU A 31 -1.10 -3.31 11.99
N LEU A 32 -1.89 -2.24 11.87
CA LEU A 32 -2.32 -1.44 13.00
C LEU A 32 -3.08 -2.28 14.03
N GLY A 33 -3.94 -3.19 13.57
CA GLY A 33 -4.61 -4.17 14.43
C GLY A 33 -3.62 -5.10 15.13
N THR A 34 -2.59 -5.58 14.43
CA THR A 34 -1.51 -6.39 15.02
C THR A 34 -0.74 -5.61 16.08
N ILE A 35 -0.39 -4.35 15.79
CA ILE A 35 0.36 -3.49 16.70
C ILE A 35 -0.46 -3.24 17.98
N ARG A 36 -1.72 -2.86 17.84
CA ARG A 36 -2.63 -2.69 18.98
C ARG A 36 -2.74 -3.95 19.81
N ASN A 37 -3.03 -5.08 19.17
CA ASN A 37 -3.32 -6.32 19.90
C ASN A 37 -2.08 -6.90 20.60
N ARG A 38 -0.87 -6.69 20.07
CA ARG A 38 0.37 -7.25 20.63
C ARG A 38 1.13 -6.28 21.53
N TYR A 39 1.06 -4.98 21.26
CA TYR A 39 1.90 -3.97 21.90
C TYR A 39 1.10 -2.85 22.57
N ASN A 40 -0.24 -2.90 22.54
CA ASN A 40 -1.13 -1.92 23.16
C ASN A 40 -0.86 -0.47 22.72
N LYS A 41 -0.44 -0.29 21.46
CA LYS A 41 -0.27 1.02 20.81
C LYS A 41 -1.36 1.26 19.78
N GLU A 42 -1.90 2.47 19.74
CA GLU A 42 -2.98 2.85 18.82
C GLU A 42 -2.58 4.08 17.99
N TYR A 43 -2.96 4.04 16.71
CA TYR A 43 -2.74 5.12 15.75
C TYR A 43 -4.08 5.43 15.08
N GLU A 44 -4.94 6.13 15.82
CA GLU A 44 -6.36 6.29 15.47
C GLU A 44 -6.55 7.20 14.25
N THR A 45 -5.72 8.22 14.08
CA THR A 45 -5.76 9.11 12.93
C THR A 45 -5.35 8.38 11.66
N MET A 46 -4.26 7.61 11.72
CA MET A 46 -3.82 6.76 10.61
C MET A 46 -4.89 5.70 10.26
N LYS A 47 -5.49 5.06 11.27
CA LYS A 47 -6.58 4.09 11.09
C LYS A 47 -7.82 4.74 10.48
N LYS A 48 -8.20 5.94 10.91
CA LYS A 48 -9.32 6.72 10.35
C LYS A 48 -9.06 7.10 8.89
N LEU A 49 -7.87 7.61 8.60
CA LEU A 49 -7.43 8.00 7.25
C LEU A 49 -7.55 6.83 6.29
N MET A 50 -7.04 5.66 6.70
CA MET A 50 -7.18 4.42 5.96
C MET A 50 -8.66 4.05 5.81
N SER A 51 -9.42 3.93 6.91
CA SER A 51 -10.78 3.37 6.88
C SER A 51 -11.80 4.20 6.08
N THR A 52 -11.71 5.53 6.15
CA THR A 52 -12.79 6.41 5.68
C THR A 52 -12.47 7.20 4.42
N TYR A 53 -11.18 7.34 4.05
CA TYR A 53 -10.71 8.35 3.10
C TYR A 53 -11.15 9.79 3.48
N GLY A 54 -11.63 10.01 4.70
CA GLY A 54 -12.04 11.33 5.16
C GLY A 54 -10.83 12.23 5.43
N PRO A 55 -10.99 13.55 5.35
CA PRO A 55 -9.95 14.48 5.75
C PRO A 55 -9.56 14.27 7.21
N VAL A 56 -8.26 14.30 7.47
CA VAL A 56 -7.68 14.28 8.82
C VAL A 56 -6.76 15.48 9.03
N ASP A 57 -6.64 15.88 10.29
CA ASP A 57 -5.75 16.96 10.70
C ASP A 57 -4.29 16.58 10.40
N PRO A 58 -3.54 17.44 9.69
CA PRO A 58 -2.19 17.12 9.27
C PRO A 58 -1.19 17.09 10.44
N GLN A 59 -1.40 17.86 11.51
CA GLN A 59 -0.49 17.87 12.67
C GLN A 59 -0.65 16.58 13.48
N VAL A 60 -1.89 16.18 13.78
CA VAL A 60 -2.17 14.94 14.51
C VAL A 60 -1.67 13.72 13.73
N LEU A 61 -1.88 13.71 12.40
CA LEU A 61 -1.36 12.64 11.55
C LEU A 61 0.18 12.61 11.54
N LEU A 62 0.85 13.76 11.47
CA LEU A 62 2.32 13.83 11.50
C LEU A 62 2.88 13.18 12.76
N ASP A 63 2.34 13.53 13.92
CA ASP A 63 2.81 13.03 15.21
C ASP A 63 2.65 11.50 15.30
N GLU A 64 1.48 10.96 14.91
CA GLU A 64 1.26 9.51 14.86
C GLU A 64 2.20 8.80 13.87
N LEU A 65 2.45 9.39 12.70
CA LEU A 65 3.30 8.78 11.68
C LEU A 65 4.77 8.72 12.11
N LEU A 66 5.27 9.73 12.81
CA LEU A 66 6.63 9.74 13.34
C LEU A 66 6.79 8.69 14.44
N GLU A 67 5.82 8.57 15.35
CA GLU A 67 5.82 7.50 16.35
C GLU A 67 5.75 6.11 15.69
N LEU A 68 4.88 5.94 14.69
CA LEU A 68 4.74 4.66 13.99
C LEU A 68 6.03 4.30 13.24
N LEU A 69 6.69 5.27 12.61
CA LEU A 69 7.93 5.04 11.87
C LEU A 69 9.05 4.59 12.81
N ASP A 70 9.20 5.25 13.96
CA ASP A 70 10.17 4.88 15.00
C ASP A 70 9.87 3.49 15.60
N PHE A 71 8.59 3.22 15.87
CA PHE A 71 8.14 1.93 16.37
C PHE A 71 8.42 0.79 15.38
N VAL A 72 8.09 0.98 14.10
CA VAL A 72 8.32 -0.05 13.07
C VAL A 72 9.83 -0.28 12.86
N ALA A 73 10.64 0.78 12.92
CA ALA A 73 12.09 0.65 12.80
C ALA A 73 12.72 -0.11 13.99
N SER A 74 12.27 0.18 15.21
CA SER A 74 12.79 -0.47 16.43
C SER A 74 12.33 -1.91 16.59
N MET A 75 11.11 -2.24 16.14
CA MET A 75 10.48 -3.55 16.29
C MET A 75 10.53 -4.42 15.02
N ASP A 76 11.32 -4.04 14.00
CA ASP A 76 11.26 -4.66 12.67
C ASP A 76 11.43 -6.19 12.68
N LYS A 77 12.27 -6.72 13.58
CA LYS A 77 12.50 -8.17 13.71
C LYS A 77 11.34 -8.92 14.36
N GLU A 78 10.52 -8.24 15.16
CA GLU A 78 9.37 -8.85 15.84
C GLU A 78 8.07 -8.68 15.06
N LEU A 79 7.99 -7.65 14.22
CA LEU A 79 6.85 -7.40 13.37
C LEU A 79 6.76 -8.44 12.25
N PRO A 80 5.53 -8.73 11.77
CA PRO A 80 5.34 -9.67 10.67
C PRO A 80 6.06 -9.19 9.41
N ARG A 81 6.65 -10.14 8.67
CA ARG A 81 7.16 -9.86 7.32
C ARG A 81 6.03 -9.45 6.40
N ALA A 82 6.36 -8.60 5.43
CA ALA A 82 5.42 -8.13 4.43
C ALA A 82 5.57 -8.95 3.15
N TYR A 83 4.58 -9.77 2.84
CA TYR A 83 4.56 -10.64 1.66
C TYR A 83 3.85 -9.96 0.48
N PHE A 84 4.42 -10.09 -0.71
CA PHE A 84 3.87 -9.58 -1.96
C PHE A 84 4.24 -10.50 -3.12
N PHE A 85 3.52 -10.35 -4.23
CA PHE A 85 3.64 -11.21 -5.39
C PHE A 85 4.00 -10.38 -6.60
N ALA A 86 4.94 -10.87 -7.41
CA ALA A 86 5.18 -10.31 -8.73
C ALA A 86 4.83 -11.34 -9.79
N VAL A 87 4.06 -10.91 -10.80
CA VAL A 87 3.84 -11.69 -12.01
C VAL A 87 5.17 -11.81 -12.72
N LEU A 88 5.59 -13.04 -12.98
CA LEU A 88 6.80 -13.31 -13.73
C LEU A 88 6.51 -12.99 -15.19
N PRO A 89 7.28 -12.07 -15.79
CA PRO A 89 7.10 -11.70 -17.18
C PRO A 89 7.24 -12.91 -18.10
N LYS A 90 6.36 -13.03 -19.12
CA LYS A 90 6.66 -13.88 -20.27
C LYS A 90 7.73 -13.19 -21.13
N ASP A 91 7.63 -11.86 -21.25
CA ASP A 91 8.49 -11.01 -22.09
C ASP A 91 9.00 -9.76 -21.33
N PHE A 92 10.04 -9.07 -21.84
CA PHE A 92 10.67 -7.91 -21.15
C PHE A 92 9.70 -6.75 -20.83
N ALA A 93 8.62 -6.58 -21.61
CA ALA A 93 7.57 -5.59 -21.35
C ALA A 93 6.72 -5.89 -20.10
N ASP A 94 6.57 -7.18 -19.75
CA ASP A 94 5.84 -7.61 -18.55
C ASP A 94 6.65 -7.36 -17.25
N ALA A 95 7.96 -7.09 -17.37
CA ALA A 95 8.85 -6.80 -16.25
C ALA A 95 8.47 -5.50 -15.51
N ILE A 96 7.60 -4.67 -16.09
CA ILE A 96 7.04 -3.48 -15.45
C ILE A 96 6.33 -3.84 -14.13
N SER A 97 5.71 -5.01 -14.01
CA SER A 97 5.08 -5.45 -12.76
C SER A 97 6.10 -5.69 -11.64
N LEU A 98 7.31 -6.16 -11.96
CA LEU A 98 8.43 -6.26 -11.03
C LEU A 98 8.99 -4.88 -10.67
N ILE A 99 9.07 -3.97 -11.66
CA ILE A 99 9.56 -2.60 -11.48
C ILE A 99 8.61 -1.77 -10.58
N LEU A 100 7.29 -2.00 -10.66
CA LEU A 100 6.29 -1.37 -9.80
C LEU A 100 6.15 -2.01 -8.41
N GLY A 101 6.94 -3.06 -8.12
CA GLY A 101 7.07 -3.69 -6.81
C GLY A 101 6.09 -4.82 -6.52
N GLY A 102 5.30 -5.28 -7.51
CA GLY A 102 4.30 -6.33 -7.33
C GLY A 102 3.04 -5.86 -6.60
N ALA A 103 2.26 -6.81 -6.06
CA ALA A 103 1.05 -6.56 -5.31
C ALA A 103 0.90 -7.53 -4.12
N SER A 104 0.40 -7.05 -2.99
CA SER A 104 0.10 -7.88 -1.81
C SER A 104 -1.15 -8.76 -2.02
N LYS A 105 -1.94 -8.51 -3.06
CA LYS A 105 -3.11 -9.30 -3.44
C LYS A 105 -3.29 -9.31 -4.95
N ILE A 106 -3.51 -10.49 -5.53
CA ILE A 106 -3.80 -10.70 -6.96
C ILE A 106 -5.03 -11.60 -7.08
N GLU A 107 -5.99 -11.25 -7.95
CA GLU A 107 -7.14 -12.10 -8.30
C GLU A 107 -7.00 -12.58 -9.74
N ILE A 108 -7.16 -13.89 -9.98
CA ILE A 108 -6.95 -14.54 -11.27
C ILE A 108 -8.20 -15.36 -11.62
N PRO A 109 -8.99 -14.93 -12.62
CA PRO A 109 -10.08 -15.76 -13.15
C PRO A 109 -9.48 -16.91 -13.97
N PHE A 110 -9.88 -18.15 -13.69
CA PHE A 110 -9.44 -19.33 -14.44
C PHE A 110 -10.56 -20.37 -14.53
N GLY A 111 -11.01 -20.66 -15.76
CA GLY A 111 -12.20 -21.47 -16.00
C GLY A 111 -13.45 -20.85 -15.35
N ASN A 112 -14.22 -21.66 -14.63
CA ASN A 112 -15.42 -21.20 -13.90
C ASN A 112 -15.11 -20.75 -12.46
N LYS A 113 -13.82 -20.51 -12.12
CA LYS A 113 -13.35 -20.24 -10.76
C LYS A 113 -12.53 -18.96 -10.70
N VAL A 114 -12.47 -18.36 -9.51
CA VAL A 114 -11.59 -17.23 -9.22
C VAL A 114 -10.61 -17.65 -8.14
N TYR A 115 -9.33 -17.63 -8.48
CA TYR A 115 -8.24 -17.84 -7.53
C TYR A 115 -7.75 -16.49 -7.01
N ARG A 116 -7.36 -16.43 -5.74
CA ARG A 116 -6.76 -15.24 -5.15
C ARG A 116 -5.51 -15.58 -4.38
N VAL A 117 -4.46 -14.81 -4.60
CA VAL A 117 -3.26 -14.86 -3.79
C VAL A 117 -3.31 -13.67 -2.84
N VAL A 118 -3.17 -13.91 -1.54
CA VAL A 118 -3.28 -12.87 -0.51
C VAL A 118 -2.06 -12.94 0.40
N GLY A 119 -1.38 -11.81 0.53
CA GLY A 119 -0.25 -11.59 1.43
C GLY A 119 -0.50 -10.34 2.28
N GLY A 120 0.49 -9.46 2.35
CA GLY A 120 0.54 -8.35 3.30
C GLY A 120 1.32 -8.71 4.56
N PHE A 121 0.90 -8.18 5.71
CA PHE A 121 1.55 -8.39 7.01
C PHE A 121 1.06 -9.68 7.68
N ARG A 122 0.96 -10.75 6.89
CA ARG A 122 0.51 -12.08 7.27
C ARG A 122 1.12 -13.15 6.35
N ASN A 123 1.04 -14.40 6.79
CA ASN A 123 1.47 -15.54 5.98
C ASN A 123 0.69 -15.56 4.64
N PRO A 124 1.38 -15.71 3.50
CA PRO A 124 0.74 -15.67 2.20
C PRO A 124 -0.06 -16.95 1.94
N VAL A 125 -1.24 -16.80 1.33
CA VAL A 125 -2.16 -17.92 1.05
C VAL A 125 -2.73 -17.84 -0.36
N LEU A 126 -3.03 -19.02 -0.91
CA LEU A 126 -3.85 -19.21 -2.11
C LEU A 126 -5.29 -19.55 -1.70
N LEU A 127 -6.23 -18.79 -2.23
CA LEU A 127 -7.67 -18.97 -2.06
C LEU A 127 -8.32 -19.42 -3.37
N GLU A 128 -9.35 -20.25 -3.26
CA GLU A 128 -10.33 -20.53 -4.30
C GLU A 128 -11.68 -19.98 -3.80
N GLY A 129 -12.13 -18.87 -4.40
CA GLY A 129 -13.22 -18.07 -3.84
C GLY A 129 -12.87 -17.50 -2.45
N LYS A 130 -13.50 -18.04 -1.40
CA LYS A 130 -13.24 -17.67 0.01
C LYS A 130 -12.47 -18.74 0.79
N ARG A 131 -12.24 -19.92 0.19
CA ARG A 131 -11.62 -21.05 0.88
C ARG A 131 -10.11 -21.00 0.74
N VAL A 132 -9.38 -21.14 1.84
CA VAL A 132 -7.93 -21.36 1.82
C VAL A 132 -7.65 -22.74 1.24
N VAL A 133 -6.94 -22.75 0.11
CA VAL A 133 -6.52 -23.98 -0.57
C VAL A 133 -5.14 -24.39 -0.08
N ARG A 134 -4.24 -23.41 0.08
CA ARG A 134 -2.83 -23.67 0.35
C ARG A 134 -2.15 -22.46 0.99
N SER A 135 -1.25 -22.72 1.93
CA SER A 135 -0.28 -21.73 2.43
C SER A 135 0.95 -21.68 1.52
N LEU A 136 1.50 -20.49 1.31
CA LEU A 136 2.63 -20.25 0.43
C LEU A 136 3.86 -19.88 1.26
N THR A 137 5.05 -20.09 0.70
CA THR A 137 6.32 -19.70 1.32
C THR A 137 7.07 -18.68 0.47
N GLU A 138 7.96 -17.91 1.10
CA GLU A 138 8.87 -17.01 0.38
C GLU A 138 9.68 -17.77 -0.68
N GLY A 139 9.90 -17.13 -1.84
CA GLY A 139 10.66 -17.68 -2.95
C GLY A 139 9.88 -18.68 -3.81
N GLU A 140 8.71 -19.12 -3.36
CA GLU A 140 7.87 -20.05 -4.10
C GLU A 140 7.37 -19.44 -5.41
N GLU A 141 7.29 -20.27 -6.44
CA GLU A 141 6.71 -19.93 -7.73
C GLU A 141 5.42 -20.72 -7.96
N LEU A 142 4.40 -20.03 -8.44
CA LEU A 142 3.06 -20.57 -8.64
C LEU A 142 2.63 -20.27 -10.06
N THR A 143 1.89 -21.22 -10.64
CA THR A 143 1.28 -21.08 -11.96
C THR A 143 -0.21 -21.33 -11.83
N ILE A 144 -1.02 -20.35 -12.23
CA ILE A 144 -2.48 -20.49 -12.34
C ILE A 144 -2.88 -20.15 -13.77
N GLY A 145 -3.35 -21.16 -14.51
CA GLY A 145 -3.53 -21.04 -15.95
C GLY A 145 -2.20 -20.72 -16.64
N GLU A 146 -2.14 -19.58 -17.31
CA GLU A 146 -0.91 -19.09 -17.96
C GLU A 146 -0.14 -18.04 -17.14
N VAL A 147 -0.67 -17.64 -15.98
CA VAL A 147 -0.05 -16.61 -15.15
C VAL A 147 0.90 -17.30 -14.19
N LYS A 148 2.20 -16.99 -14.33
CA LYS A 148 3.23 -17.40 -13.39
C LYS A 148 3.57 -16.25 -12.46
N PHE A 149 3.70 -16.49 -11.18
CA PHE A 149 4.07 -15.46 -10.20
C PHE A 149 4.97 -16.04 -9.12
N LYS A 150 5.75 -15.15 -8.51
CA LYS A 150 6.71 -15.49 -7.45
C LYS A 150 6.34 -14.77 -6.16
N VAL A 151 6.49 -15.48 -5.05
CA VAL A 151 6.26 -14.97 -3.70
C VAL A 151 7.52 -14.31 -3.20
N PHE A 152 7.42 -13.03 -2.85
CA PHE A 152 8.50 -12.25 -2.25
C PHE A 152 8.10 -11.81 -0.85
N SER A 153 9.10 -11.51 -0.04
CA SER A 153 8.87 -10.85 1.24
C SER A 153 9.95 -9.80 1.51
N ARG A 154 9.60 -8.85 2.37
CA ARG A 154 10.52 -7.85 2.93
C ARG A 154 10.24 -7.68 4.42
N SER A 155 11.15 -7.02 5.12
CA SER A 155 10.86 -6.64 6.51
C SER A 155 9.70 -5.64 6.57
N CYS A 156 9.09 -5.50 7.75
CA CYS A 156 7.96 -4.60 7.93
C CYS A 156 8.38 -3.15 7.68
N TYR A 157 9.55 -2.77 8.19
CA TYR A 157 10.15 -1.46 7.98
C TYR A 157 10.46 -1.18 6.51
N GLU A 158 11.08 -2.12 5.79
CA GLU A 158 11.35 -1.94 4.36
C GLU A 158 10.07 -1.72 3.55
N ALA A 159 8.99 -2.42 3.90
CA ALA A 159 7.70 -2.30 3.23
C ALA A 159 6.98 -0.96 3.52
N LEU A 160 7.15 -0.40 4.72
CA LEU A 160 6.40 0.76 5.19
C LEU A 160 7.15 2.07 5.16
N SER A 161 8.48 2.04 5.23
CA SER A 161 9.28 3.26 5.34
C SER A 161 9.00 4.25 4.20
N GLY A 162 8.87 3.75 2.96
CA GLY A 162 8.46 4.58 1.81
C GLY A 162 7.07 5.19 2.00
N PRO A 163 6.00 4.37 2.11
CA PRO A 163 4.64 4.87 2.34
C PRO A 163 4.50 5.86 3.51
N LEU A 164 5.10 5.55 4.67
CA LEU A 164 5.04 6.42 5.85
C LEU A 164 5.74 7.75 5.60
N LYS A 165 6.91 7.75 4.94
CA LYS A 165 7.62 8.99 4.57
C LYS A 165 6.80 9.86 3.60
N SER A 166 6.11 9.25 2.64
CA SER A 166 5.20 9.98 1.75
C SER A 166 4.07 10.67 2.53
N LEU A 167 3.49 9.98 3.52
CA LEU A 167 2.45 10.55 4.38
C LEU A 167 2.98 11.64 5.32
N VAL A 168 4.21 11.48 5.84
CA VAL A 168 4.89 12.51 6.64
C VAL A 168 5.09 13.79 5.81
N LEU A 169 5.57 13.65 4.57
CA LEU A 169 5.72 14.78 3.67
C LEU A 169 4.37 15.47 3.38
N ALA A 170 3.33 14.68 3.08
CA ALA A 170 2.00 15.23 2.85
C ALA A 170 1.48 15.98 4.08
N SER A 171 1.69 15.44 5.28
CA SER A 171 1.30 16.08 6.55
C SER A 171 2.02 17.42 6.76
N LEU A 172 3.33 17.48 6.53
CA LEU A 172 4.10 18.74 6.58
C LEU A 172 3.58 19.79 5.57
N LEU A 173 3.22 19.35 4.36
CA LEU A 173 2.61 20.23 3.36
C LEU A 173 1.20 20.67 3.76
N GLY A 174 0.40 19.79 4.37
CA GLY A 174 -0.90 20.12 4.94
C GLY A 174 -0.82 21.23 5.98
N ILE A 175 0.11 21.12 6.93
CA ILE A 175 0.38 22.17 7.92
C ILE A 175 0.76 23.48 7.23
N LYS A 176 1.74 23.42 6.30
CA LYS A 176 2.23 24.60 5.58
C LYS A 176 1.14 25.33 4.81
N PHE A 177 0.26 24.59 4.13
CA PHE A 177 -0.78 25.16 3.27
C PHE A 177 -2.14 25.34 3.96
N LYS A 178 -2.25 24.95 5.24
CA LYS A 178 -3.50 24.91 6.01
C LYS A 178 -4.56 24.08 5.29
N GLY A 179 -4.17 22.88 4.88
CA GLY A 179 -5.03 21.91 4.20
C GLY A 179 -5.08 20.58 4.96
N ASP A 180 -6.18 19.85 4.76
CA ASP A 180 -6.40 18.54 5.35
C ASP A 180 -5.76 17.43 4.51
N ILE A 181 -5.50 16.29 5.13
CA ILE A 181 -4.96 15.10 4.46
C ILE A 181 -6.07 14.11 4.18
N THR A 182 -6.16 13.63 2.94
CA THR A 182 -7.06 12.55 2.54
C THR A 182 -6.32 11.54 1.66
N LEU A 183 -6.91 10.37 1.46
CA LEU A 183 -6.42 9.35 0.56
C LEU A 183 -7.40 9.15 -0.61
N THR A 184 -6.90 8.64 -1.73
CA THR A 184 -7.72 8.16 -2.83
C THR A 184 -7.07 6.95 -3.49
N GLU A 185 -7.90 6.14 -4.15
CA GLU A 185 -7.46 5.02 -5.00
C GLU A 185 -7.66 5.34 -6.49
N ASP A 186 -8.05 6.57 -6.82
CA ASP A 186 -8.34 6.99 -8.20
C ASP A 186 -7.04 7.14 -9.02
N LEU A 187 -6.75 6.10 -9.81
CA LEU A 187 -5.63 6.09 -10.74
C LEU A 187 -5.81 7.10 -11.89
N GLN A 188 -7.04 7.39 -12.33
CA GLN A 188 -7.28 8.37 -13.40
C GLN A 188 -6.90 9.77 -12.91
N LEU A 189 -7.28 10.10 -11.68
CA LEU A 189 -6.87 11.36 -11.04
C LEU A 189 -5.34 11.47 -10.97
N TYR A 190 -4.63 10.39 -10.63
CA TYR A 190 -3.16 10.37 -10.63
C TYR A 190 -2.58 10.65 -12.02
N LEU A 191 -3.10 10.01 -13.06
CA LEU A 191 -2.62 10.21 -14.43
C LEU A 191 -2.87 11.63 -14.94
N VAL A 192 -4.03 12.23 -14.61
CA VAL A 192 -4.36 13.60 -14.99
C VAL A 192 -3.48 14.63 -14.27
N LEU A 193 -3.35 14.51 -12.95
CA LEU A 193 -2.53 15.43 -12.15
C LEU A 193 -1.02 15.26 -12.43
N GLY A 194 -0.57 14.03 -12.70
CA GLY A 194 0.80 13.72 -13.10
C GLY A 194 1.17 14.38 -14.44
N ARG A 195 0.26 14.35 -15.43
CA ARG A 195 0.47 15.04 -16.73
C ARG A 195 0.60 16.56 -16.58
N MET A 196 -0.13 17.15 -15.63
CA MET A 196 -0.01 18.58 -15.33
C MET A 196 1.31 18.94 -14.63
N ARG A 197 1.86 18.05 -13.78
CA ARG A 197 3.17 18.25 -13.12
C ARG A 197 4.36 18.07 -14.06
N PHE A 198 4.30 17.12 -14.99
CA PHE A 198 5.41 16.77 -15.88
C PHE A 198 5.34 17.41 -17.27
N GLY A 199 4.42 18.36 -17.48
CA GLY A 199 4.46 19.27 -18.62
C GLY A 199 4.60 18.58 -19.98
N THR A 200 3.53 17.97 -20.47
CA THR A 200 3.36 17.99 -21.94
C THR A 200 2.85 19.38 -22.32
N ARG A 201 3.75 20.38 -22.28
CA ARG A 201 3.65 21.51 -23.20
C ARG A 201 3.97 20.95 -24.59
N GLY A 202 2.98 20.27 -25.18
CA GLY A 202 2.98 20.00 -26.60
C GLY A 202 2.63 21.29 -27.32
N ARG A 203 3.64 22.06 -27.69
CA ARG A 203 3.75 22.79 -28.97
C ARG A 203 5.21 23.00 -29.27
#